data_AF-A0A835XSA2-F1
#
_entry.id   AF-A0A835XSA2-F1
#
_cell.length_a   1.000
_cell.length_b   1.000
_cell.length_c   1.000
_cell.angle_alpha   90.00
_cell.angle_beta   90.00
_cell.angle_gamma   90.00
#
_symmetry.space_group_name_H-M   'P 1'
#
loop_
_entity.id
_entity.type
_entity.pdbx_description
1 polymer ?
#
loop_
_entity_poly.entity_id
_entity_poly.type
_entity_poly.pdbx_seq_one_letter_code
_entity_poly.pdbx_strand_id
1 'polypeptide(L)'
;MPYASTELPYVRACDPEVAKVLVKTLEEAVAVAHKDNVAKKVALTLKALQEAVDNVRGAVMICYPMGLPEWDLVRQALEDREDLAGTSYAADDLPADVASLWFAGKQMLPEKKLSDYLGRSLLGRHEKTKAVVKLQKKGQGAPSREPAVDQETQKAMMAWYYKKQEEQKKLQEDEDDAYINCSWANPNSLKAHFAGVQAVRLPK
;
A
#
# COMPACT_ATOMS: atom_id res chain seq x y z
N MET A 1 33.23 -37.16 -34.15
CA MET A 1 32.29 -36.15 -34.69
C MET A 1 31.57 -35.52 -33.50
N PRO A 2 31.63 -34.19 -33.32
CA PRO A 2 31.12 -33.56 -32.12
C PRO A 2 29.60 -33.58 -32.09
N TYR A 3 29.07 -33.74 -30.89
CA TYR A 3 27.65 -33.69 -30.53
C TYR A 3 27.01 -32.41 -31.07
N ALA A 4 26.12 -32.54 -32.06
CA ALA A 4 25.19 -31.49 -32.40
C ALA A 4 24.18 -31.40 -31.25
N SER A 5 24.26 -30.32 -30.48
CA SER A 5 23.33 -29.95 -29.44
C SER A 5 21.90 -30.02 -29.97
N THR A 6 21.11 -30.92 -29.39
CA THR A 6 19.65 -30.91 -29.47
C THR A 6 19.15 -29.66 -28.74
N GLU A 7 19.14 -28.54 -29.44
CA GLU A 7 18.35 -27.38 -29.04
C GLU A 7 16.88 -27.77 -29.27
N LEU A 8 16.13 -27.93 -28.17
CA LEU A 8 14.67 -27.80 -28.21
C LEU A 8 14.33 -26.50 -28.96
N PRO A 9 13.21 -26.40 -29.68
CA PRO A 9 12.83 -25.20 -30.44
C PRO A 9 12.47 -24.07 -29.48
N TYR A 10 13.46 -23.53 -28.80
CA TYR A 10 13.37 -22.37 -27.96
C TYR A 10 13.18 -21.19 -28.88
N VAL A 11 12.05 -20.51 -28.73
CA VAL A 11 11.70 -19.27 -29.41
C VAL A 11 12.96 -18.38 -29.44
N ARG A 12 13.48 -18.09 -30.63
CA ARG A 12 14.69 -17.25 -30.77
C ARG A 12 14.44 -15.94 -30.03
N ALA A 13 15.40 -15.53 -29.20
CA ALA A 13 15.31 -14.25 -28.51
C ALA A 13 15.10 -13.11 -29.52
N CYS A 14 14.19 -12.21 -29.20
CA CYS A 14 13.92 -11.03 -30.01
C CYS A 14 15.16 -10.11 -30.06
N ASP A 15 15.28 -9.32 -31.14
CA ASP A 15 16.31 -8.29 -31.25
C ASP A 15 16.24 -7.31 -30.04
N PRO A 16 17.38 -6.94 -29.44
CA PRO A 16 17.41 -6.08 -28.26
C PRO A 16 16.78 -4.70 -28.48
N GLU A 17 16.72 -4.18 -29.70
CA GLU A 17 16.05 -2.89 -29.96
C GLU A 17 14.52 -3.02 -29.87
N VAL A 18 13.98 -4.10 -30.44
CA VAL A 18 12.54 -4.38 -30.43
C VAL A 18 12.07 -4.78 -29.02
N ALA A 19 12.91 -5.50 -28.26
CA ALA A 19 12.65 -5.81 -26.87
C ALA A 19 12.44 -4.54 -26.00
N LYS A 20 13.17 -3.45 -26.27
CA LYS A 20 12.97 -2.17 -25.57
C LYS A 20 11.60 -1.55 -25.87
N VAL A 21 11.10 -1.71 -27.09
CA VAL A 21 9.76 -1.24 -27.47
C VAL A 21 8.72 -2.02 -26.68
N LEU A 22 8.85 -3.35 -26.60
CA LEU A 22 7.96 -4.19 -25.82
C LEU A 22 7.92 -3.76 -24.34
N VAL A 23 9.10 -3.57 -23.72
CA VAL A 23 9.18 -3.13 -22.31
C VAL A 23 8.47 -1.78 -22.11
N LYS A 24 8.68 -0.81 -23.01
CA LYS A 24 7.97 0.48 -22.95
C LYS A 24 6.46 0.32 -23.04
N THR A 25 5.97 -0.51 -23.96
CA THR A 25 4.53 -0.75 -24.10
C THR A 25 3.93 -1.41 -22.86
N LEU A 26 4.69 -2.27 -22.17
CA LEU A 26 4.26 -2.86 -20.89
C LEU A 26 4.22 -1.82 -19.77
N GLU A 27 5.22 -0.94 -19.69
CA GLU A 27 5.23 0.17 -18.72
C GLU A 27 4.04 1.13 -18.93
N GLU A 28 3.72 1.44 -20.19
CA GLU A 28 2.56 2.25 -20.56
C GLU A 28 1.24 1.55 -20.17
N ALA A 29 1.11 0.25 -20.44
CA ALA A 29 -0.07 -0.52 -20.05
C ALA A 29 -0.27 -0.55 -18.52
N VAL A 30 0.82 -0.73 -17.75
CA VAL A 30 0.78 -0.66 -16.28
C VAL A 30 0.38 0.74 -15.80
N ALA A 31 0.88 1.79 -16.47
CA ALA A 31 0.55 3.17 -16.14
C ALA A 31 -0.95 3.48 -16.32
N VAL A 32 -1.65 2.81 -17.25
CA VAL A 32 -3.11 2.95 -17.43
C VAL A 32 -3.89 2.42 -16.22
N ALA A 33 -3.45 1.31 -15.62
CA ALA A 33 -4.11 0.71 -14.46
C ALA A 33 -3.57 1.21 -13.10
N HIS A 34 -2.57 2.09 -13.09
CA HIS A 34 -1.88 2.50 -11.87
C HIS A 34 -2.76 3.34 -10.92
N LYS A 35 -2.59 3.13 -9.61
CA LYS A 35 -3.32 3.82 -8.53
C LYS A 35 -3.24 5.35 -8.59
N ASP A 36 -2.19 5.90 -9.18
CA ASP A 36 -2.00 7.35 -9.32
C ASP A 36 -3.06 8.00 -10.22
N ASN A 37 -3.69 7.23 -11.11
CA ASN A 37 -4.75 7.74 -11.98
C ASN A 37 -5.98 8.21 -11.19
N VAL A 38 -6.19 7.66 -9.99
CA VAL A 38 -7.21 8.12 -9.04
C VAL A 38 -6.92 9.55 -8.57
N ALA A 39 -5.65 9.89 -8.33
CA ALA A 39 -5.26 11.25 -7.94
C ALA A 39 -5.40 12.23 -9.10
N LYS A 40 -5.08 11.79 -10.32
CA LYS A 40 -5.23 12.57 -11.57
C LYS A 40 -6.67 12.70 -12.06
N LYS A 41 -7.63 12.02 -11.41
CA LYS A 41 -9.06 11.95 -11.80
C LYS A 41 -9.26 11.41 -13.22
N VAL A 42 -8.37 10.53 -13.67
CA VAL A 42 -8.50 9.83 -14.95
C VAL A 42 -9.34 8.58 -14.70
N ALA A 43 -10.48 8.49 -15.38
CA ALA A 43 -11.36 7.33 -15.27
C ALA A 43 -10.78 6.15 -16.04
N LEU A 44 -10.71 4.99 -15.39
CA LEU A 44 -10.40 3.73 -16.05
C LEU A 44 -11.63 3.29 -16.86
N THR A 45 -11.45 3.04 -18.16
CA THR A 45 -12.52 2.55 -19.03
C THR A 45 -12.14 1.21 -19.63
N LEU A 46 -13.14 0.37 -19.92
CA LEU A 46 -12.91 -0.93 -20.57
C LEU A 46 -12.20 -0.75 -21.91
N LYS A 47 -12.57 0.28 -22.68
CA LYS A 47 -11.91 0.62 -23.95
C LYS A 47 -10.43 0.89 -23.79
N ALA A 48 -10.05 1.72 -22.80
CA ALA A 48 -8.64 2.03 -22.55
C ALA A 48 -7.83 0.79 -22.10
N LEU A 49 -8.44 -0.12 -21.35
CA LEU A 49 -7.81 -1.40 -20.99
C LEU A 49 -7.64 -2.30 -22.23
N GLN A 50 -8.67 -2.39 -23.07
CA GLN A 50 -8.60 -3.18 -24.29
C GLN A 50 -7.53 -2.65 -25.25
N GLU A 51 -7.47 -1.32 -25.44
CA GLU A 51 -6.44 -0.67 -26.25
C GLU A 51 -5.04 -0.94 -25.71
N ALA A 52 -4.84 -0.92 -24.38
CA ALA A 52 -3.56 -1.27 -23.77
C ALA A 52 -3.18 -2.74 -24.03
N VAL A 53 -4.13 -3.67 -23.93
CA VAL A 53 -3.90 -5.10 -24.25
C VAL A 53 -3.59 -5.29 -25.74
N ASP A 54 -4.32 -4.61 -26.61
CA ASP A 54 -4.12 -4.68 -28.06
C ASP A 54 -2.75 -4.11 -28.47
N ASN A 55 -2.28 -3.04 -27.81
CA ASN A 55 -0.93 -2.50 -27.99
C ASN A 55 0.15 -3.52 -27.59
N VAL A 56 -0.05 -4.22 -26.46
CA VAL A 56 0.86 -5.30 -26.04
C VAL A 56 0.85 -6.44 -27.06
N ARG A 57 -0.33 -6.84 -27.56
CA ARG A 57 -0.45 -7.86 -28.62
C ARG A 57 0.30 -7.44 -29.89
N GLY A 58 0.16 -6.18 -30.30
CA GLY A 58 0.89 -5.62 -31.43
C GLY A 58 2.40 -5.63 -31.21
N ALA A 59 2.87 -5.25 -30.02
CA ALA A 59 4.29 -5.29 -29.68
C ALA A 59 4.86 -6.73 -29.71
N VAL A 60 4.10 -7.71 -29.21
CA VAL A 60 4.49 -9.13 -29.28
C VAL A 60 4.55 -9.62 -30.73
N MET A 61 3.63 -9.20 -31.60
CA MET A 61 3.67 -9.52 -33.03
C MET A 61 4.90 -8.92 -33.74
N ILE A 62 5.36 -7.74 -33.32
CA ILE A 62 6.59 -7.13 -33.87
C ILE A 62 7.83 -7.92 -33.42
N CYS A 63 7.87 -8.36 -32.15
CA CYS A 63 8.94 -9.22 -31.65
C CYS A 63 8.97 -10.59 -32.34
N TYR A 64 7.79 -11.14 -32.62
CA TYR A 64 7.59 -12.49 -33.14
C TYR A 64 6.65 -12.48 -34.35
N PRO A 65 7.14 -12.07 -35.54
CA PRO A 65 6.30 -11.94 -36.74
C PRO A 65 5.75 -13.28 -37.24
N MET A 66 6.41 -14.40 -36.90
CA MET A 66 5.93 -15.75 -37.20
C MET A 66 4.95 -16.29 -36.15
N GLY A 67 4.61 -15.47 -35.15
CA GLY A 67 3.80 -15.86 -34.01
C GLY A 67 4.57 -16.65 -32.96
N LEU A 68 3.96 -16.74 -31.78
CA LEU A 68 4.43 -17.59 -30.69
C LEU A 68 3.84 -19.00 -30.85
N PRO A 69 4.54 -20.05 -30.37
CA PRO A 69 3.99 -21.40 -30.32
C PRO A 69 2.66 -21.47 -29.56
N GLU A 70 1.80 -22.42 -29.90
CA GLU A 70 0.48 -22.58 -29.24
C GLU A 70 0.58 -22.96 -27.75
N TRP A 71 1.68 -23.59 -27.36
CA TRP A 71 1.96 -23.95 -25.97
C TRP A 71 2.58 -22.80 -25.17
N ASP A 72 2.88 -21.66 -25.80
CA ASP A 72 3.51 -20.52 -25.12
C ASP A 72 2.50 -19.81 -24.20
N LEU A 73 2.91 -19.57 -22.96
CA LEU A 73 2.11 -18.92 -21.93
C LEU A 73 1.71 -17.50 -22.32
N VAL A 74 2.60 -16.76 -23.01
CA VAL A 74 2.31 -15.38 -23.43
C VAL A 74 1.19 -15.38 -24.47
N ARG A 75 1.19 -16.37 -25.37
CA ARG A 75 0.13 -16.51 -26.37
C ARG A 75 -1.18 -16.94 -25.71
N GLN A 76 -1.14 -17.89 -24.79
CA GLN A 76 -2.33 -18.37 -24.07
C GLN A 76 -2.98 -17.23 -23.27
N ALA A 77 -2.18 -16.40 -22.60
CA ALA A 77 -2.66 -15.22 -21.88
C ALA A 77 -3.29 -14.16 -22.81
N LEU A 78 -2.70 -13.91 -23.99
CA LEU A 78 -3.23 -12.91 -24.95
C LEU A 78 -4.49 -13.38 -25.71
N GLU A 79 -4.73 -14.69 -25.76
CA GLU A 79 -5.88 -15.34 -26.41
C GLU A 79 -6.99 -15.75 -25.41
N ASP A 80 -6.86 -15.39 -24.13
CA ASP A 80 -7.77 -15.81 -23.03
C ASP A 80 -7.94 -17.35 -22.95
N ARG A 81 -6.87 -18.09 -23.27
CA ARG A 81 -6.82 -19.57 -23.21
C ARG A 81 -5.96 -20.10 -22.07
N GLU A 82 -5.57 -19.23 -21.16
CA GLU A 82 -4.79 -19.61 -20.00
C GLU A 82 -5.62 -20.45 -19.02
N ASP A 83 -5.07 -21.58 -18.59
CA ASP A 83 -5.63 -22.35 -17.49
C ASP A 83 -5.02 -21.87 -16.18
N LEU A 84 -5.76 -21.03 -15.45
CA LEU A 84 -5.33 -20.51 -14.16
C LEU A 84 -5.55 -21.53 -13.03
N ALA A 85 -6.20 -22.68 -13.29
CA ALA A 85 -6.53 -23.67 -12.27
C ALA A 85 -5.27 -24.20 -11.55
N GLY A 86 -5.28 -24.14 -10.22
CA GLY A 86 -4.16 -24.60 -9.40
C GLY A 86 -2.98 -23.62 -9.28
N THR A 87 -3.03 -22.46 -9.93
CA THR A 87 -2.06 -21.38 -9.73
C THR A 87 -2.48 -20.43 -8.62
N SER A 88 -1.53 -19.67 -8.06
CA SER A 88 -1.82 -18.61 -7.07
C SER A 88 -2.76 -17.52 -7.61
N TYR A 89 -2.86 -17.39 -8.94
CA TYR A 89 -3.70 -16.40 -9.63
C TYR A 89 -5.15 -16.86 -9.80
N ALA A 90 -5.48 -18.13 -9.52
CA ALA A 90 -6.85 -18.65 -9.53
C ALA A 90 -7.79 -17.92 -8.55
N ALA A 91 -7.22 -17.24 -7.56
CA ALA A 91 -7.98 -16.44 -6.60
C ALA A 91 -8.36 -15.06 -7.13
N ASP A 92 -7.59 -14.52 -8.08
CA ASP A 92 -7.76 -13.18 -8.64
C ASP A 92 -8.76 -13.15 -9.79
N ASP A 93 -8.96 -14.29 -10.47
CA ASP A 93 -10.03 -14.45 -11.45
C ASP A 93 -11.39 -14.57 -10.73
N LEU A 94 -12.15 -13.47 -10.77
CA LEU A 94 -13.49 -13.37 -10.21
C LEU A 94 -14.46 -12.99 -11.32
N PRO A 95 -15.16 -13.97 -11.93
CA PRO A 95 -16.19 -13.65 -12.89
C PRO A 95 -17.34 -12.89 -12.21
N ALA A 96 -18.00 -12.02 -12.98
CA ALA A 96 -18.97 -11.05 -12.46
C ALA A 96 -20.19 -11.71 -11.76
N ASP A 97 -20.46 -12.98 -12.06
CA ASP A 97 -21.53 -13.79 -11.49
C ASP A 97 -21.20 -14.31 -10.08
N VAL A 98 -19.95 -14.61 -9.77
CA VAL A 98 -19.49 -15.05 -8.44
C VAL A 98 -18.88 -13.92 -7.62
N ALA A 99 -18.70 -12.74 -8.21
CA ALA A 99 -18.17 -11.57 -7.55
C ALA A 99 -19.23 -10.79 -6.74
N SER A 100 -18.82 -10.24 -5.60
CA SER A 100 -19.61 -9.32 -4.77
C SER A 100 -18.80 -8.09 -4.40
N LEU A 101 -19.40 -6.92 -4.56
CA LEU A 101 -18.80 -5.63 -4.21
C LEU A 101 -19.31 -5.18 -2.84
N TRP A 102 -18.43 -4.61 -2.03
CA TRP A 102 -18.76 -4.12 -0.68
C TRP A 102 -18.26 -2.71 -0.48
N PHE A 103 -19.14 -1.86 0.05
CA PHE A 103 -18.80 -0.49 0.41
C PHE A 103 -19.26 -0.22 1.85
N ALA A 104 -18.34 0.23 2.71
CA ALA A 104 -18.59 0.60 4.11
C ALA A 104 -19.36 -0.47 4.93
N GLY A 105 -19.13 -1.76 4.67
CA GLY A 105 -19.82 -2.88 5.35
C GLY A 105 -21.19 -3.24 4.79
N LYS A 106 -21.61 -2.63 3.68
CA LYS A 106 -22.84 -2.97 2.95
C LYS A 106 -22.52 -3.59 1.59
N GLN A 107 -23.20 -4.69 1.28
CA GLN A 107 -23.08 -5.34 -0.02
C GLN A 107 -23.76 -4.50 -1.11
N MET A 108 -23.05 -4.28 -2.20
CA MET A 108 -23.50 -3.61 -3.42
C MET A 108 -24.12 -4.66 -4.34
N LEU A 109 -25.38 -4.45 -4.71
CA LEU A 109 -26.08 -5.30 -5.67
C LEU A 109 -25.93 -4.67 -7.06
N PRO A 110 -25.68 -5.47 -8.11
CA PRO A 110 -25.46 -4.98 -9.47
C PRO A 110 -26.67 -4.22 -10.05
N GLU A 111 -27.88 -4.55 -9.58
CA GLU A 111 -29.13 -3.90 -10.02
C GLU A 111 -29.32 -2.48 -9.47
N LYS A 112 -28.61 -2.13 -8.40
CA LYS A 112 -28.79 -0.85 -7.70
C LYS A 112 -27.76 0.16 -8.16
N LYS A 113 -28.19 1.42 -8.32
CA LYS A 113 -27.30 2.50 -8.75
C LYS A 113 -26.28 2.81 -7.66
N LEU A 114 -25.07 3.18 -8.07
CA LEU A 114 -24.00 3.59 -7.14
C LEU A 114 -24.44 4.75 -6.22
N SER A 115 -25.32 5.63 -6.73
CA SER A 115 -25.92 6.74 -5.99
C SER A 115 -26.74 6.28 -4.76
N ASP A 116 -27.32 5.09 -4.79
CA ASP A 116 -28.09 4.54 -3.66
C ASP A 116 -27.21 4.16 -2.46
N TYR A 117 -25.91 3.96 -2.73
CA TYR A 117 -24.94 3.55 -1.73
C TYR A 117 -24.03 4.69 -1.31
N LEU A 118 -23.64 5.55 -2.25
CA LEU A 118 -22.83 6.74 -1.97
C LEU A 118 -23.66 7.96 -1.53
N GLY A 119 -24.94 8.02 -1.90
CA GLY A 119 -25.80 9.20 -1.75
C GLY A 119 -26.92 9.08 -0.72
N ARG A 120 -26.98 7.99 0.06
CA ARG A 120 -28.04 7.74 1.06
C ARG A 120 -27.59 7.93 2.51
N SER A 121 -26.42 8.52 2.73
CA SER A 121 -26.07 9.09 4.04
C SER A 121 -26.82 10.43 4.19
N LEU A 122 -27.17 10.79 5.42
CA LEU A 122 -28.03 11.92 5.84
C LEU A 122 -27.57 13.34 5.40
N LEU A 123 -26.66 13.46 4.43
CA LEU A 123 -25.91 14.67 4.05
C LEU A 123 -25.81 14.96 2.54
N GLY A 124 -26.76 14.46 1.73
CA GLY A 124 -26.97 14.95 0.35
C GLY A 124 -26.08 14.35 -0.74
N ARG A 125 -26.34 14.74 -2.00
CA ARG A 125 -25.62 14.24 -3.20
C ARG A 125 -24.17 14.71 -3.16
N HIS A 126 -23.25 13.82 -2.82
CA HIS A 126 -21.84 14.15 -2.82
C HIS A 126 -21.23 13.97 -4.23
N GLU A 127 -20.87 15.07 -4.86
CA GLU A 127 -20.27 15.15 -6.21
C GLU A 127 -18.74 14.95 -6.20
N LYS A 128 -18.11 14.86 -5.02
CA LYS A 128 -16.64 14.78 -4.85
C LYS A 128 -16.20 13.75 -3.79
N THR A 129 -16.85 12.59 -3.72
CA THR A 129 -16.49 11.53 -2.75
C THR A 129 -15.50 10.54 -3.35
N LYS A 130 -14.44 10.23 -2.61
CA LYS A 130 -13.59 9.07 -2.86
C LYS A 130 -14.15 7.90 -2.04
N ALA A 131 -14.41 6.77 -2.70
CA ALA A 131 -14.92 5.57 -2.09
C ALA A 131 -13.95 4.42 -2.32
N VAL A 132 -13.65 3.66 -1.27
CA VAL A 132 -12.89 2.42 -1.37
C VAL A 132 -13.90 1.28 -1.36
N VAL A 133 -13.93 0.51 -2.45
CA VAL A 133 -14.84 -0.63 -2.62
C VAL A 133 -14.01 -1.90 -2.64
N LYS A 134 -14.45 -2.91 -1.89
CA LYS A 134 -13.80 -4.21 -1.81
C LYS A 134 -14.52 -5.23 -2.68
N LEU A 135 -13.76 -6.01 -3.45
CA LEU A 135 -14.24 -7.12 -4.25
C LEU A 135 -14.00 -8.44 -3.50
N GLN A 136 -15.01 -9.30 -3.39
CA GLN A 136 -14.91 -10.61 -2.73
C GLN A 136 -15.78 -11.67 -3.41
N LYS A 137 -15.44 -12.95 -3.25
CA LYS A 137 -16.26 -14.08 -3.69
C LYS A 137 -17.60 -14.09 -2.95
N LYS A 138 -18.70 -14.32 -3.67
CA LYS A 138 -20.04 -14.46 -3.09
C LYS A 138 -20.02 -15.57 -2.04
N GLY A 139 -20.51 -15.25 -0.84
CA GLY A 139 -20.59 -16.19 0.28
C GLY A 139 -19.51 -16.02 1.35
N GLN A 140 -18.44 -15.24 1.12
CA GLN A 140 -17.41 -14.98 2.14
C GLN A 140 -17.81 -13.96 3.23
N GLY A 141 -19.06 -13.48 3.22
CA GLY A 141 -19.58 -12.52 4.20
C GLY A 141 -19.02 -11.11 4.00
N ALA A 142 -19.18 -10.25 5.01
CA ALA A 142 -18.70 -8.87 4.95
C ALA A 142 -17.16 -8.83 5.04
N PRO A 143 -16.47 -8.06 4.19
CA PRO A 143 -15.03 -7.94 4.27
C PRO A 143 -14.62 -7.38 5.63
N SER A 144 -13.55 -7.95 6.19
CA SER A 144 -12.95 -7.43 7.41
C SER A 144 -12.63 -5.94 7.22
N ARG A 145 -13.01 -5.13 8.23
CA ARG A 145 -12.65 -3.72 8.25
C ARG A 145 -11.14 -3.65 8.35
N GLU A 146 -10.52 -2.91 7.42
CA GLU A 146 -9.13 -2.53 7.63
C GLU A 146 -9.05 -1.71 8.92
N PRO A 147 -8.01 -1.93 9.75
CA PRO A 147 -7.78 -1.06 10.89
C PRO A 147 -7.69 0.38 10.38
N ALA A 148 -8.38 1.30 11.05
CA ALA A 148 -8.49 2.71 10.64
C ALA A 148 -7.14 3.46 10.67
N VAL A 149 -6.06 2.77 11.03
CA VAL A 149 -4.73 3.30 11.27
C VAL A 149 -3.76 2.36 10.56
N ASP A 150 -2.96 2.94 9.66
CA ASP A 150 -1.88 2.24 8.97
C ASP A 150 -0.86 1.71 9.99
N GLN A 151 -0.22 0.57 9.71
CA GLN A 151 0.64 -0.11 10.70
C GLN A 151 1.80 0.78 11.18
N GLU A 152 2.33 1.64 10.31
CA GLU A 152 3.35 2.63 10.67
C GLU A 152 2.81 3.71 11.59
N THR A 153 1.63 4.26 11.28
CA THR A 153 0.97 5.26 12.14
C THR A 153 0.57 4.70 13.49
N GLN A 154 0.20 3.41 13.56
CA GLN A 154 -0.13 2.74 14.81
C GLN A 154 1.12 2.59 15.70
N LYS A 155 2.26 2.21 15.13
CA LYS A 155 3.54 2.14 15.85
C LYS A 155 3.98 3.51 16.35
N ALA A 156 3.88 4.54 15.51
CA ALA A 156 4.22 5.91 15.90
C ALA A 156 3.33 6.42 17.04
N MET A 157 2.02 6.11 16.99
CA MET A 157 1.07 6.43 18.04
C MET A 157 1.40 5.70 19.36
N MET A 158 1.69 4.40 19.31
CA MET A 158 2.10 3.64 20.50
C MET A 158 3.42 4.18 21.09
N ALA A 159 4.40 4.52 20.25
CA ALA A 159 5.67 5.10 20.69
C ALA A 159 5.47 6.48 21.35
N TRP A 160 4.57 7.30 20.81
CA TRP A 160 4.22 8.59 21.41
C TRP A 160 3.53 8.43 22.76
N TYR A 161 2.57 7.50 22.88
CA TYR A 161 1.90 7.20 24.14
C TYR A 161 2.86 6.66 25.20
N TYR A 162 3.77 5.78 24.81
CA TYR A 162 4.79 5.23 25.71
C TYR A 162 5.74 6.33 26.23
N LYS A 163 6.24 7.18 25.32
CA LYS A 163 7.08 8.32 25.71
C LYS A 163 6.34 9.29 26.63
N LYS A 164 5.05 9.55 26.38
CA LYS A 164 4.22 10.40 27.25
C LYS A 164 3.99 9.78 28.63
N GLN A 165 3.81 8.46 28.71
CA GLN A 165 3.71 7.76 29.99
C GLN A 165 5.02 7.81 30.76
N GLU A 166 6.16 7.61 30.10
CA GLU A 166 7.47 7.77 30.75
C GLU A 166 7.72 9.21 31.22
N GLU A 167 7.38 10.21 30.42
CA GLU A 167 7.46 11.63 30.80
C GLU A 167 6.57 11.93 32.01
N GLN A 168 5.31 11.45 32.02
CA GLN A 168 4.42 11.63 33.17
C GLN A 168 4.90 10.88 34.41
N LYS A 169 5.39 9.65 34.25
CA LYS A 169 5.94 8.86 35.36
C LYS A 169 7.17 9.53 35.94
N LYS A 170 8.08 10.03 35.10
CA LYS A 170 9.25 10.79 35.53
C LYS A 170 8.86 12.09 36.23
N LEU A 171 7.83 12.79 35.76
CA LEU A 171 7.30 13.98 36.43
C LEU A 171 6.66 13.66 37.79
N GLN A 172 6.06 12.47 37.95
CA GLN A 172 5.51 12.01 39.23
C GLN A 172 6.61 11.55 40.20
N GLU A 173 7.70 10.97 39.68
CA GLU A 173 8.87 10.54 40.46
C GLU A 173 9.79 11.71 40.83
N ASP A 174 9.66 12.88 40.17
CA ASP A 174 10.30 14.13 40.57
C ASP A 174 9.56 14.72 41.80
N GLU A 175 9.70 14.06 42.95
CA GLU A 175 9.39 14.65 44.25
C GLU A 175 10.42 15.77 44.51
N ASP A 176 10.00 17.01 44.26
CA ASP A 176 10.78 18.24 44.15
C ASP A 176 11.43 18.71 45.47
N ASP A 177 12.27 17.88 46.09
CA ASP A 177 13.13 18.24 47.23
C ASP A 177 14.39 19.02 46.79
N ALA A 178 14.62 19.15 45.48
CA ALA A 178 15.68 19.97 44.91
C ALA A 178 15.53 21.45 45.31
N TYR A 179 14.30 21.94 45.47
CA TYR A 179 14.02 23.30 45.95
C TYR A 179 14.53 23.54 47.40
N ILE A 180 14.45 22.52 48.27
CA ILE A 180 14.82 22.64 49.69
C ILE A 180 16.34 22.61 49.91
N ASN A 181 17.09 21.88 49.08
CA ASN A 181 18.56 21.79 49.18
C ASN A 181 19.33 22.81 48.31
N CYS A 182 18.63 23.70 47.59
CA CYS A 182 19.29 24.73 46.78
C CYS A 182 20.06 25.75 47.65
N SER A 183 21.27 26.12 47.21
CA SER A 183 22.09 27.16 47.87
C SER A 183 21.40 28.53 47.95
N TRP A 184 20.51 28.81 47.00
CA TRP A 184 19.64 30.00 46.98
C TRP A 184 18.58 30.01 48.08
N ALA A 185 18.06 28.84 48.47
CA ALA A 185 17.01 28.73 49.50
C ALA A 185 17.56 28.80 50.93
N ASN A 186 18.89 28.88 51.12
CA ASN A 186 19.51 28.95 52.43
C ASN A 186 19.45 30.39 53.00
N PRO A 187 18.62 30.66 54.02
CA PRO A 187 18.45 32.00 54.59
C PRO A 187 19.70 32.51 55.31
N ASN A 188 20.65 31.62 55.61
CA ASN A 188 21.90 31.95 56.31
C ASN A 188 23.10 32.09 55.36
N SER A 189 22.91 31.95 54.03
CA SER A 189 23.98 32.01 53.03
C SER A 189 24.75 33.33 53.06
N LEU A 190 24.04 34.45 53.13
CA LEU A 190 24.64 35.79 53.20
C LEU A 190 25.39 35.99 54.52
N LYS A 191 24.82 35.51 55.63
CA LYS A 191 25.43 35.62 56.97
C LYS A 191 26.73 34.82 57.05
N ALA A 192 26.76 33.61 56.49
CA ALA A 192 27.97 32.80 56.41
C ALA A 192 29.06 33.45 55.54
N HIS A 193 28.66 34.13 54.45
CA HIS A 193 29.57 34.88 53.59
C HIS A 193 30.21 36.07 54.32
N PHE A 194 29.44 36.85 55.08
CA PHE A 194 29.98 37.99 55.85
C PHE A 194 30.77 37.57 57.11
N ALA A 195 30.44 36.43 57.71
CA ALA A 195 31.16 35.91 58.87
C ALA A 195 32.48 35.19 58.50
N GLY A 196 32.78 35.01 57.21
CA GLY A 196 34.01 34.35 56.74
C GLY A 196 34.07 32.84 57.01
N VAL A 197 32.96 32.22 57.42
CA VAL A 197 32.89 30.79 57.75
C VAL A 197 32.28 30.03 56.56
N GLN A 198 33.04 29.91 55.48
CA GLN A 198 32.74 28.94 54.42
C GLN A 198 33.73 27.77 54.56
N ALA A 199 33.21 26.64 55.05
CA ALA A 199 33.87 25.34 55.16
C ALA A 199 35.04 25.22 56.16
N VAL A 200 34.71 25.06 57.45
CA VAL A 200 35.64 24.44 58.41
C VAL A 200 35.69 22.93 58.11
N ARG A 201 36.80 22.46 57.53
CA ARG A 201 37.10 21.02 57.44
C ARG A 201 37.81 20.61 58.73
N LEU A 202 37.20 19.73 59.53
CA LEU A 202 37.88 19.06 60.63
C LEU A 202 38.91 18.06 60.07
N PRO A 203 40.19 18.11 60.47
CA PRO A 203 41.12 17.01 60.20
C PRO A 203 40.68 15.76 60.98
N LYS A 204 40.90 14.60 60.36
CA LYS A 204 40.42 13.26 60.76
C LYS A 204 40.54 12.93 62.25
#